data_AF-A0A7W6ETC7-F1
#
_entry.id   AF-A0A7W6ETC7-F1
#
_cell.length_a   1.000
_cell.length_b   1.000
_cell.length_c   1.000
_cell.angle_alpha   90.00
_cell.angle_beta   90.00
_cell.angle_gamma   90.00
#
_symmetry.space_group_name_H-M   'P 1'
#
loop_
_entity.id
_entity.type
_entity.pdbx_description
1 polymer ?
#
loop_
_entity_poly.entity_id
_entity_poly.type
_entity_poly.pdbx_seq_one_letter_code
_entity_poly.pdbx_strand_id
1 'polypeptide(L)'
;MLPTHTFTFALPVWRLIYDTIPAETTASLLAVELRSKSGVKWAVIDVENDAVCWQKTIADTDWWTSLIGFYSGVLLFHTYAGSEQPAPKSLLAIDAKTGVFLWKLEGYSFVATDGQLLQTGQTQSDLQLNITHRHLRDGSLSAASVLEQSATNASWRFPTEHPESSPYYSVIGQFIQKIIGKTPQKALNYGEIGGHILFFQYLYHANATALSRSILVVNTSKTVLHHETLETDVTSTAFGESFYNEHHLVYLKNLQELVVIKLPKP
;
A
#
# COMPACT_ATOMS: atom_id res chain seq x y z
N MET A 1 -23.62 5.12 -10.89
CA MET A 1 -22.52 4.18 -10.60
C MET A 1 -21.23 4.98 -10.53
N LEU A 2 -20.38 4.70 -9.55
CA LEU A 2 -19.09 5.37 -9.42
C LEU A 2 -18.16 4.91 -10.57
N PRO A 3 -17.34 5.79 -11.17
CA PRO A 3 -16.32 5.36 -12.12
C PRO A 3 -15.33 4.41 -11.44
N THR A 4 -15.16 3.24 -12.01
CA THR A 4 -14.33 2.16 -11.45
C THR A 4 -13.41 1.62 -12.53
N HIS A 5 -12.14 1.45 -12.19
CA HIS A 5 -11.16 0.76 -13.00
C HIS A 5 -10.57 -0.41 -12.21
N THR A 6 -10.28 -1.52 -12.89
CA THR A 6 -9.67 -2.71 -12.29
C THR A 6 -8.40 -3.06 -13.04
N PHE A 7 -7.27 -3.06 -12.32
CA PHE A 7 -6.01 -3.61 -12.79
C PHE A 7 -5.93 -5.08 -12.43
N THR A 8 -5.83 -5.96 -13.43
CA THR A 8 -5.67 -7.40 -13.21
C THR A 8 -4.22 -7.81 -13.44
N PHE A 9 -3.62 -8.43 -12.42
CA PHE A 9 -2.24 -8.89 -12.46
C PHE A 9 -2.16 -10.41 -12.66
N ALA A 10 -1.15 -10.86 -13.42
CA ALA A 10 -0.90 -12.28 -13.66
C ALA A 10 -0.36 -13.03 -12.42
N LEU A 11 0.08 -12.29 -11.41
CA LEU A 11 0.62 -12.81 -10.15
C LEU A 11 -0.13 -12.13 -9.00
N PRO A 12 -0.30 -12.80 -7.84
CA PRO A 12 -0.83 -12.18 -6.63
C PRO A 12 -0.06 -10.91 -6.24
N VAL A 13 -0.80 -9.88 -5.86
CA VAL A 13 -0.31 -8.67 -5.19
C VAL A 13 0.05 -9.03 -3.77
N TRP A 14 1.31 -8.82 -3.43
CA TRP A 14 1.87 -9.04 -2.10
C TRP A 14 1.99 -7.76 -1.29
N ARG A 15 2.23 -6.64 -1.99
CA ARG A 15 2.36 -5.31 -1.38
C ARG A 15 2.01 -4.24 -2.40
N LEU A 16 1.45 -3.16 -1.90
CA LEU A 16 0.99 -2.00 -2.62
C LEU A 16 1.34 -0.76 -1.80
N ILE A 17 2.16 0.12 -2.36
CA ILE A 17 2.56 1.36 -1.68
C ILE A 17 2.40 2.56 -2.60
N TYR A 18 2.21 3.71 -1.99
CA TYR A 18 2.14 5.01 -2.65
C TYR A 18 3.39 5.85 -2.34
N ASP A 19 3.62 6.89 -3.14
CA ASP A 19 4.68 7.85 -2.87
C ASP A 19 4.35 8.66 -1.61
N THR A 20 5.12 8.47 -0.55
CA THR A 20 4.88 9.09 0.75
C THR A 20 5.40 10.53 0.83
N ILE A 21 6.30 10.91 -0.09
CA ILE A 21 6.80 12.28 -0.29
C ILE A 21 6.62 12.61 -1.78
N PRO A 22 5.35 12.71 -2.24
CA PRO A 22 5.06 12.74 -3.66
C PRO A 22 5.57 14.03 -4.31
N ALA A 23 6.21 13.88 -5.47
CA ALA A 23 6.29 14.96 -6.44
C ALA A 23 4.94 15.07 -7.17
N GLU A 24 4.64 16.23 -7.75
CA GLU A 24 3.41 16.44 -8.55
C GLU A 24 3.20 15.32 -9.58
N THR A 25 4.29 14.89 -10.21
CA THR A 25 4.25 13.88 -11.26
C THR A 25 4.20 12.43 -10.77
N THR A 26 4.18 12.19 -9.45
CA THR A 26 4.16 10.84 -8.85
C THR A 26 3.04 10.64 -7.83
N ALA A 27 2.25 11.67 -7.53
CA ALA A 27 1.17 11.62 -6.55
C ALA A 27 0.08 10.57 -6.87
N SER A 28 -0.17 10.30 -8.15
CA SER A 28 -1.12 9.28 -8.62
C SER A 28 -0.50 7.89 -8.82
N LEU A 29 0.80 7.73 -8.57
CA LEU A 29 1.46 6.47 -8.83
C LEU A 29 1.37 5.54 -7.62
N LEU A 30 1.07 4.27 -7.89
CA LEU A 30 1.16 3.19 -6.92
C LEU A 30 2.16 2.14 -7.41
N ALA A 31 3.03 1.70 -6.51
CA ALA A 31 3.97 0.62 -6.76
C ALA A 31 3.42 -0.69 -6.21
N VAL A 32 3.50 -1.73 -7.03
CA VAL A 32 2.91 -3.04 -6.78
C VAL A 32 4.00 -4.10 -6.80
N GLU A 33 4.09 -4.84 -5.71
CA GLU A 33 4.90 -6.04 -5.57
C GLU A 33 4.05 -7.26 -5.89
N LEU A 34 4.49 -8.04 -6.88
CA LEU A 34 3.76 -9.19 -7.40
C LEU A 34 4.58 -10.45 -7.18
N ARG A 35 4.03 -11.47 -6.52
CA ARG A 35 4.76 -12.73 -6.30
C ARG A 35 3.91 -13.97 -6.38
N SER A 36 4.50 -15.02 -6.93
CA SER A 36 4.01 -16.39 -6.80
C SER A 36 5.18 -17.38 -6.82
N LYS A 37 4.91 -18.68 -6.70
CA LYS A 37 5.93 -19.73 -6.87
C LYS A 37 6.68 -19.63 -8.22
N SER A 38 6.11 -18.98 -9.24
CA SER A 38 6.76 -18.76 -10.54
C SER A 38 7.77 -17.61 -10.56
N GLY A 39 7.84 -16.79 -9.51
CA GLY A 39 8.81 -15.69 -9.38
C GLY A 39 8.20 -14.38 -8.89
N VAL A 40 8.99 -13.32 -9.01
CA VAL A 40 8.64 -11.95 -8.60
C VAL A 40 8.57 -11.02 -9.80
N LYS A 41 7.61 -10.10 -9.77
CA LYS A 41 7.48 -8.99 -10.70
C LYS A 41 7.16 -7.72 -9.93
N TRP A 42 7.48 -6.61 -10.55
CA TRP A 42 7.26 -5.27 -10.03
C TRP A 42 6.44 -4.51 -11.04
N ALA A 43 5.47 -3.73 -10.57
CA ALA A 43 4.70 -2.84 -11.42
C ALA A 43 4.58 -1.46 -10.79
N VAL A 44 4.41 -0.46 -11.64
CA VAL A 44 3.88 0.84 -11.23
C VAL A 44 2.68 1.13 -12.10
N ILE A 45 1.60 1.58 -11.46
CA ILE A 45 0.38 2.02 -12.09
C ILE A 45 0.15 3.49 -11.80
N ASP A 46 -0.59 4.14 -12.69
CA ASP A 46 -1.11 5.48 -12.53
C ASP A 46 -2.62 5.40 -12.35
N VAL A 47 -3.10 5.72 -11.15
CA VAL A 47 -4.54 5.62 -10.82
C VAL A 47 -5.37 6.76 -11.40
N GLU A 48 -4.73 7.88 -11.76
CA GLU A 48 -5.43 9.00 -12.39
C GLU A 48 -5.70 8.66 -13.86
N ASN A 49 -4.69 8.11 -14.55
CA ASN A 49 -4.75 7.79 -15.97
C ASN A 49 -5.22 6.36 -16.28
N ASP A 50 -5.60 5.57 -15.26
CA ASP A 50 -6.06 4.19 -15.39
C ASP A 50 -5.08 3.31 -16.20
N ALA A 51 -3.77 3.48 -15.96
CA ALA A 51 -2.72 2.92 -16.80
C ALA A 51 -1.64 2.17 -16.00
N VAL A 52 -1.15 1.06 -16.55
CA VAL A 52 0.08 0.43 -16.06
C VAL A 52 1.27 1.14 -16.71
N CYS A 53 2.05 1.88 -15.91
CA CYS A 53 3.25 2.56 -16.40
C CYS A 53 4.29 1.55 -16.88
N TRP A 54 4.52 0.51 -16.08
CA TRP A 54 5.37 -0.63 -16.43
C TRP A 54 5.10 -1.81 -15.51
N GLN A 55 5.41 -3.02 -16.00
CA GLN A 55 5.42 -4.25 -15.22
C GLN A 55 6.54 -5.16 -15.72
N LYS A 56 7.52 -5.48 -14.88
CA LYS A 56 8.69 -6.29 -15.28
C LYS A 56 9.40 -6.93 -14.09
N THR A 57 10.30 -7.87 -14.38
CA THR A 57 11.34 -8.27 -13.44
C THR A 57 12.48 -7.25 -13.52
N ILE A 58 13.09 -6.95 -12.38
CA ILE A 58 14.20 -5.99 -12.27
C ILE A 58 15.48 -6.77 -11.97
N ALA A 59 16.59 -6.36 -12.58
CA ALA A 59 17.90 -6.98 -12.32
C ALA A 59 18.24 -6.91 -10.82
N ASP A 60 18.95 -7.91 -10.31
CA ASP A 60 19.30 -8.06 -8.89
C ASP A 60 18.11 -8.14 -7.92
N THR A 61 16.91 -8.45 -8.42
CA THR A 61 15.73 -8.74 -7.59
C THR A 61 15.28 -10.18 -7.76
N ASP A 62 14.83 -10.79 -6.67
CA ASP A 62 14.39 -12.18 -6.60
C ASP A 62 13.32 -12.38 -5.51
N TRP A 63 13.03 -13.64 -5.17
CA TRP A 63 12.09 -13.99 -4.10
C TRP A 63 12.47 -13.42 -2.73
N TRP A 64 13.73 -13.08 -2.49
CA TRP A 64 14.19 -12.48 -1.24
C TRP A 64 14.41 -10.98 -1.38
N THR A 65 13.72 -10.33 -2.31
CA THR A 65 13.74 -8.87 -2.48
C THR A 65 12.37 -8.31 -2.19
N SER A 66 12.27 -7.26 -1.35
CA SER A 66 11.00 -6.64 -0.97
C SER A 66 11.02 -5.14 -1.21
N LEU A 67 9.91 -4.60 -1.69
CA LEU A 67 9.68 -3.16 -1.85
C LEU A 67 9.44 -2.51 -0.48
N ILE A 68 10.35 -1.65 -0.01
CA ILE A 68 10.31 -1.12 1.36
C ILE A 68 9.81 0.32 1.45
N GLY A 69 9.74 1.04 0.34
CA GLY A 69 9.23 2.40 0.34
C GLY A 69 9.24 3.07 -1.03
N PHE A 70 8.49 4.16 -1.10
CA PHE A 70 8.34 4.97 -2.31
C PHE A 70 8.37 6.43 -1.86
N TYR A 71 9.41 7.15 -2.31
CA TYR A 71 9.74 8.50 -1.90
C TYR A 71 10.17 9.32 -3.10
N SER A 72 9.47 10.41 -3.41
CA SER A 72 9.85 11.41 -4.40
C SER A 72 10.22 10.82 -5.78
N GLY A 73 9.42 9.85 -6.24
CA GLY A 73 9.65 9.17 -7.52
C GLY A 73 10.67 8.03 -7.49
N VAL A 74 11.18 7.64 -6.31
CA VAL A 74 12.16 6.55 -6.16
C VAL A 74 11.56 5.43 -5.33
N LEU A 75 11.58 4.21 -5.89
CA LEU A 75 11.24 2.98 -5.19
C LEU A 75 12.49 2.42 -4.53
N LEU A 76 12.41 2.10 -3.25
CA LEU A 76 13.49 1.49 -2.48
C LEU A 76 13.19 0.02 -2.20
N PHE A 77 14.20 -0.82 -2.34
CA PHE A 77 14.10 -2.26 -2.09
C PHE A 77 15.20 -2.73 -1.14
N HIS A 78 14.87 -3.71 -0.31
CA HIS A 78 15.86 -4.51 0.40
C HIS A 78 15.95 -5.90 -0.23
N THR A 79 17.18 -6.39 -0.43
CA THR A 79 17.42 -7.82 -0.66
C THR A 79 17.81 -8.51 0.65
N TYR A 80 17.49 -9.79 0.76
CA TYR A 80 17.79 -10.65 1.91
C TYR A 80 18.48 -11.93 1.42
N ALA A 81 19.21 -12.62 2.31
CA ALA A 81 19.89 -13.86 1.97
C ALA A 81 18.98 -15.10 2.01
N GLY A 82 17.79 -14.98 2.60
CA GLY A 82 16.85 -16.07 2.81
C GLY A 82 15.92 -15.80 3.99
N SER A 83 14.99 -16.71 4.26
CA SER A 83 14.03 -16.59 5.37
C SER A 83 14.67 -16.58 6.75
N GLU A 84 15.87 -17.13 6.88
CA GLU A 84 16.57 -17.24 8.17
C GLU A 84 17.41 -16.01 8.54
N GLN A 85 17.62 -15.09 7.59
CA GLN A 85 18.43 -13.89 7.80
C GLN A 85 17.57 -12.64 7.54
N PRO A 86 16.92 -12.09 8.58
CA PRO A 86 16.04 -10.93 8.43
C PRO A 86 16.81 -9.62 8.18
N ALA A 87 18.14 -9.63 8.31
CA ALA A 87 18.96 -8.46 8.05
C ALA A 87 19.06 -8.17 6.54
N PRO A 88 18.79 -6.93 6.10
CA PRO A 88 18.98 -6.55 4.70
C PRO A 88 20.43 -6.76 4.26
N LYS A 89 20.62 -7.39 3.10
CA LYS A 89 21.91 -7.59 2.44
C LYS A 89 22.31 -6.37 1.62
N SER A 90 21.35 -5.76 0.91
CA SER A 90 21.60 -4.56 0.11
C SER A 90 20.37 -3.68 0.00
N LEU A 91 20.60 -2.41 -0.30
CA LEU A 91 19.58 -1.41 -0.61
C LEU A 91 19.65 -1.06 -2.09
N LEU A 92 18.52 -1.11 -2.79
CA LEU A 92 18.41 -0.81 -4.22
C LEU A 92 17.44 0.35 -4.42
N ALA A 93 17.68 1.15 -5.45
CA ALA A 93 16.78 2.21 -5.88
C ALA A 93 16.41 2.10 -7.36
N ILE A 94 15.14 2.27 -7.65
CA ILE A 94 14.55 2.21 -8.98
C ILE A 94 13.73 3.47 -9.22
N ASP A 95 13.81 4.04 -10.43
CA ASP A 95 12.93 5.14 -10.82
C ASP A 95 11.49 4.64 -11.01
N ALA A 96 10.54 5.22 -10.27
CA ALA A 96 9.17 4.74 -10.24
C ALA A 96 8.42 4.91 -11.58
N LYS A 97 8.80 5.87 -12.42
CA LYS A 97 8.10 6.11 -13.70
C LYS A 97 8.55 5.17 -14.80
N THR A 98 9.84 4.85 -14.83
CA THR A 98 10.46 4.11 -15.93
C THR A 98 10.83 2.66 -15.54
N GLY A 99 10.88 2.38 -14.25
CA GLY A 99 11.41 1.13 -13.71
C GLY A 99 12.90 0.95 -13.98
N VAL A 100 13.63 2.03 -14.28
CA VAL A 100 15.08 1.98 -14.54
C VAL A 100 15.83 1.85 -13.22
N PHE A 101 16.83 0.98 -13.22
CA PHE A 101 17.74 0.82 -12.10
C PHE A 101 18.58 2.09 -11.88
N LEU A 102 18.54 2.65 -10.68
CA LEU A 102 19.30 3.86 -10.35
C LEU A 102 20.65 3.48 -9.73
N TRP A 103 20.62 2.76 -8.60
CA TRP A 103 21.83 2.40 -7.86
C TRP A 103 21.60 1.22 -6.91
N LYS A 104 22.73 0.66 -6.44
CA LYS A 104 22.80 -0.42 -5.44
C LYS A 104 23.81 -0.07 -4.35
N LEU A 105 23.49 -0.40 -3.11
CA LEU A 105 24.39 -0.29 -1.98
C LEU A 105 24.46 -1.64 -1.23
N GLU A 106 25.54 -2.38 -1.44
CA GLU A 106 25.80 -3.64 -0.74
C GLU A 106 26.16 -3.39 0.73
N GLY A 107 25.55 -4.14 1.63
CA GLY A 107 25.77 -4.03 3.08
C GLY A 107 25.10 -2.83 3.75
N TYR A 108 24.20 -2.13 3.06
CA TYR A 108 23.45 -0.99 3.60
C TYR A 108 21.96 -1.29 3.72
N SER A 109 21.33 -0.70 4.75
CA SER A 109 19.89 -0.70 4.98
C SER A 109 19.33 0.73 4.91
N PHE A 110 18.02 0.83 4.74
CA PHE A 110 17.28 2.10 4.75
C PHE A 110 17.01 2.48 6.21
N VAL A 111 17.21 3.76 6.54
CA VAL A 111 16.90 4.30 7.87
C VAL A 111 15.79 5.34 7.77
N ALA A 112 16.00 6.39 6.96
CA ALA A 112 15.02 7.46 6.75
C ALA A 112 15.36 8.25 5.47
N THR A 113 14.41 9.07 5.00
CA THR A 113 14.64 10.01 3.91
C THR A 113 13.71 11.21 4.03
N ASP A 114 14.15 12.36 3.53
CA ASP A 114 13.31 13.54 3.32
C ASP A 114 12.85 13.70 1.86
N GLY A 115 13.18 12.75 0.97
CA GLY A 115 12.85 12.81 -0.46
C GLY A 115 14.00 13.34 -1.34
N GLN A 116 15.01 13.98 -0.76
CA GLN A 116 16.25 14.36 -1.45
C GLN A 116 17.47 13.62 -0.89
N LEU A 117 17.60 13.61 0.43
CA LEU A 117 18.64 12.91 1.18
C LEU A 117 18.08 11.63 1.77
N LEU A 118 18.94 10.61 1.79
CA LEU A 118 18.69 9.27 2.27
C LEU A 118 19.69 8.99 3.39
N GLN A 119 19.17 8.61 4.56
CA GLN A 119 19.96 8.00 5.63
C GLN A 119 20.04 6.50 5.41
N THR A 120 21.26 5.97 5.38
CA THR A 120 21.55 4.54 5.27
C THR A 120 22.34 4.07 6.48
N GLY A 121 22.04 2.85 6.92
CA GLY A 121 22.74 2.19 8.04
C GLY A 121 23.58 1.02 7.55
N GLN A 122 24.79 0.88 8.08
CA GLN A 122 25.60 -0.32 7.90
C GLN A 122 25.87 -0.96 9.26
N THR A 123 25.49 -2.23 9.42
CA THR A 123 25.70 -2.97 10.67
C THR A 123 27.18 -3.26 10.88
N GLN A 124 27.72 -2.85 12.02
CA GLN A 124 29.05 -3.22 12.49
C GLN A 124 29.00 -4.44 13.42
N SER A 125 30.16 -5.02 13.71
CA SER A 125 30.33 -6.27 14.49
C SER A 125 29.71 -6.26 15.89
N ASP A 126 29.36 -5.09 16.43
CA ASP A 126 28.80 -4.87 17.77
C ASP A 126 27.33 -4.43 17.76
N LEU A 127 26.61 -4.63 16.65
CA LEU A 127 25.23 -4.18 16.44
C LEU A 127 25.06 -2.65 16.39
N GLN A 128 26.14 -1.86 16.40
CA GLN A 128 26.05 -0.43 16.10
C GLN A 128 25.83 -0.22 14.61
N LEU A 129 24.94 0.72 14.29
CA LEU A 129 24.70 1.16 12.92
C LEU A 129 25.59 2.37 12.61
N ASN A 130 26.49 2.21 11.64
CA ASN A 130 27.16 3.35 11.05
C ASN A 130 26.18 4.05 10.10
N ILE A 131 25.76 5.27 10.44
CA ILE A 131 24.82 6.06 9.66
C ILE A 131 25.59 6.93 8.67
N THR A 132 25.22 6.83 7.39
CA THR A 132 25.73 7.70 6.33
C THR A 132 24.58 8.31 5.53
N HIS A 133 24.80 9.52 5.01
CA HIS A 133 23.83 10.26 4.22
C HIS A 133 24.20 10.24 2.76
N ARG A 134 23.19 10.10 1.91
CA ARG A 134 23.35 9.95 0.46
C ARG A 134 22.27 10.71 -0.28
N HIS A 135 22.52 11.09 -1.53
CA HIS A 135 21.44 11.59 -2.38
C HIS A 135 20.54 10.43 -2.82
N LEU A 136 19.23 10.57 -2.65
CA LEU A 136 18.25 9.52 -2.95
C LEU A 136 18.27 9.09 -4.42
N ARG A 137 18.51 10.03 -5.33
CA ARG A 137 18.42 9.78 -6.78
C ARG A 137 19.62 9.04 -7.36
N ASP A 138 20.84 9.29 -6.86
CA ASP A 138 22.06 8.71 -7.44
C ASP A 138 22.88 7.87 -6.45
N GLY A 139 22.53 7.85 -5.16
CA GLY A 139 23.19 7.06 -4.13
C GLY A 139 24.56 7.58 -3.69
N SER A 140 25.00 8.72 -4.23
CA SER A 140 26.28 9.35 -3.89
C SER A 140 26.29 9.85 -2.45
N LEU A 141 27.46 9.81 -1.81
CA LEU A 141 27.62 10.30 -0.43
C LEU A 141 27.39 11.81 -0.38
N SER A 142 26.65 12.25 0.64
CA SER A 142 26.45 13.66 0.94
C SER A 142 27.22 14.04 2.20
N ALA A 143 27.76 15.26 2.22
CA ALA A 143 28.34 15.86 3.42
C ALA A 143 27.25 16.41 4.38
N ALA A 144 26.01 16.55 3.91
CA ALA A 144 24.89 16.95 4.75
C ALA A 144 24.54 15.82 5.73
N SER A 145 24.46 16.16 7.02
CA SER A 145 24.23 15.19 8.11
C SER A 145 22.83 15.26 8.72
N VAL A 146 21.97 16.13 8.20
CA VAL A 146 20.63 16.37 8.73
C VAL A 146 19.62 16.18 7.61
N LEU A 147 18.60 15.37 7.87
CA LEU A 147 17.42 15.30 7.01
C LEU A 147 16.57 16.53 7.28
N GLU A 148 16.11 17.17 6.22
CA GLU A 148 15.13 18.24 6.37
C GLU A 148 13.78 17.64 6.77
N GLN A 149 13.02 18.39 7.56
CA GLN A 149 11.70 17.96 7.97
C GLN A 149 10.75 18.13 6.79
N SER A 150 10.67 17.13 5.93
CA SER A 150 9.71 17.12 4.84
C SER A 150 8.30 17.11 5.40
N ALA A 151 7.49 18.09 4.98
CA ALA A 151 6.06 18.05 5.22
C ALA A 151 5.53 16.77 4.58
N THR A 152 5.04 15.85 5.40
CA THR A 152 4.39 14.62 4.94
C THR A 152 3.11 15.03 4.21
N ASN A 153 3.22 15.21 2.90
CA ASN A 153 2.12 15.60 2.02
C ASN A 153 1.43 14.38 1.41
N ALA A 154 1.63 13.18 1.98
CA ALA A 154 0.95 11.98 1.52
C ALA A 154 -0.57 12.19 1.62
N SER A 155 -1.23 12.30 0.46
CA SER A 155 -2.68 12.44 0.36
C SER A 155 -3.42 11.16 0.74
N TRP A 156 -2.71 10.04 0.73
CA TRP A 156 -3.24 8.70 0.96
C TRP A 156 -3.38 8.39 2.45
N ARG A 157 -4.49 7.77 2.82
CA ARG A 157 -4.89 7.43 4.19
C ARG A 157 -5.37 5.99 4.22
N PHE A 158 -5.11 5.33 5.33
CA PHE A 158 -5.71 4.04 5.63
C PHE A 158 -7.03 4.25 6.38
N PRO A 159 -8.02 3.37 6.19
CA PRO A 159 -9.20 3.37 7.04
C PRO A 159 -8.83 2.99 8.47
N THR A 160 -9.47 3.64 9.45
CA THR A 160 -9.26 3.42 10.87
C THR A 160 -9.87 2.09 11.28
N GLU A 161 -9.08 1.19 11.87
CA GLU A 161 -9.58 -0.07 12.40
C GLU A 161 -10.32 0.13 13.73
N HIS A 162 -11.50 -0.48 13.81
CA HIS A 162 -12.34 -0.58 14.98
C HIS A 162 -12.57 -2.06 15.29
N PRO A 163 -11.81 -2.65 16.23
CA PRO A 163 -12.06 -4.02 16.69
C PRO A 163 -13.37 -4.09 17.50
N GLU A 164 -13.89 -5.30 17.72
CA GLU A 164 -15.11 -5.55 18.54
C GLU A 164 -15.08 -4.91 19.94
N SER A 165 -13.89 -4.73 20.52
CA SER A 165 -13.71 -4.06 21.83
C SER A 165 -13.86 -2.54 21.77
N SER A 166 -13.88 -1.94 20.57
CA SER A 166 -14.02 -0.50 20.38
C SER A 166 -15.45 -0.03 20.66
N PRO A 167 -15.67 1.07 21.41
CA PRO A 167 -17.01 1.60 21.60
C PRO A 167 -17.69 2.00 20.27
N TYR A 168 -16.89 2.38 19.27
CA TYR A 168 -17.38 2.75 17.94
C TYR A 168 -17.88 1.56 17.12
N TYR A 169 -17.41 0.35 17.40
CA TYR A 169 -17.78 -0.85 16.62
C TYR A 169 -19.30 -1.08 16.63
N SER A 170 -19.93 -0.99 17.81
CA SER A 170 -21.37 -1.21 17.96
C SER A 170 -22.20 -0.16 17.21
N VAL A 171 -21.79 1.11 17.26
CA VAL A 171 -22.47 2.22 16.60
C VAL A 171 -22.37 2.07 15.08
N ILE A 172 -21.17 1.81 14.56
CA ILE A 172 -20.94 1.62 13.13
C ILE A 172 -21.65 0.35 12.64
N GLY A 173 -21.59 -0.73 13.41
CA GLY A 173 -22.27 -1.99 13.09
C GLY A 173 -23.78 -1.84 12.99
N GLN A 174 -24.42 -1.09 13.90
CA GLN A 174 -25.85 -0.78 13.83
C GLN A 174 -26.20 0.07 12.60
N PHE A 175 -25.32 1.01 12.23
CA PHE A 175 -25.51 1.82 11.03
C PHE A 175 -25.49 0.94 9.78
N ILE A 176 -24.49 0.07 9.64
CA ILE A 176 -24.38 -0.89 8.54
C ILE A 176 -25.60 -1.82 8.50
N GLN A 177 -26.02 -2.38 9.65
CA GLN A 177 -27.17 -3.27 9.75
C GLN A 177 -28.46 -2.59 9.26
N LYS A 178 -28.66 -1.30 9.56
CA LYS A 178 -29.81 -0.54 9.07
C LYS A 178 -29.77 -0.29 7.57
N ILE A 179 -28.59 -0.21 6.96
CA ILE A 179 -28.43 0.07 5.52
C ILE A 179 -28.54 -1.20 4.68
N ILE A 180 -27.84 -2.26 5.05
CA ILE A 180 -27.72 -3.48 4.22
C ILE A 180 -28.32 -4.74 4.87
N GLY A 181 -28.90 -4.64 6.06
CA GLY A 181 -29.51 -5.78 6.75
C GLY A 181 -28.52 -6.82 7.27
N LYS A 182 -27.22 -6.51 7.30
CA LYS A 182 -26.15 -7.42 7.72
C LYS A 182 -25.37 -6.85 8.90
N THR A 183 -24.94 -7.73 9.80
CA THR A 183 -24.16 -7.37 10.98
C THR A 183 -22.68 -7.68 10.74
N PRO A 184 -21.80 -6.68 10.77
CA PRO A 184 -20.34 -6.90 10.74
C PRO A 184 -19.85 -7.81 11.85
N GLN A 185 -18.72 -8.46 11.63
CA GLN A 185 -18.08 -9.39 12.55
C GLN A 185 -16.61 -8.99 12.77
N LYS A 186 -16.01 -9.37 13.90
CA LYS A 186 -14.57 -9.25 14.20
C LYS A 186 -14.02 -7.82 14.31
N ALA A 187 -13.99 -7.10 13.20
CA ALA A 187 -13.46 -5.76 13.08
C ALA A 187 -14.11 -5.02 11.90
N LEU A 188 -14.02 -3.70 11.94
CA LEU A 188 -14.50 -2.78 10.93
C LEU A 188 -13.39 -1.78 10.64
N ASN A 189 -13.04 -1.56 9.37
CA ASN A 189 -12.24 -0.39 9.03
C ASN A 189 -13.13 0.70 8.44
N TYR A 190 -12.93 1.91 8.94
CA TYR A 190 -13.76 3.07 8.68
C TYR A 190 -12.97 4.17 7.97
N GLY A 191 -13.53 4.77 6.92
CA GLY A 191 -12.93 5.93 6.24
C GLY A 191 -13.98 6.93 5.79
N GLU A 192 -13.54 8.17 5.57
CA GLU A 192 -14.39 9.26 5.07
C GLU A 192 -13.67 10.07 4.00
N ILE A 193 -14.38 10.38 2.90
CA ILE A 193 -13.85 11.12 1.75
C ILE A 193 -14.95 11.97 1.13
N GLY A 194 -14.85 13.30 1.20
CA GLY A 194 -15.76 14.20 0.46
C GLY A 194 -17.26 13.90 0.66
N GLY A 195 -17.69 13.53 1.87
CA GLY A 195 -19.08 13.15 2.16
C GLY A 195 -19.46 11.69 1.85
N HIS A 196 -18.50 10.88 1.41
CA HIS A 196 -18.62 9.43 1.28
C HIS A 196 -18.08 8.76 2.54
N ILE A 197 -18.78 7.74 3.00
CA ILE A 197 -18.39 6.92 4.15
C ILE A 197 -18.04 5.53 3.63
N LEU A 198 -16.87 5.05 4.02
CA LEU A 198 -16.29 3.79 3.60
C LEU A 198 -16.31 2.81 4.77
N PHE A 199 -16.86 1.62 4.53
CA PHE A 199 -16.80 0.51 5.46
C PHE A 199 -16.12 -0.67 4.81
N PHE A 200 -15.13 -1.19 5.51
CA PHE A 200 -14.42 -2.41 5.21
C PHE A 200 -14.75 -3.38 6.32
N GLN A 201 -15.47 -4.44 5.99
CA GLN A 201 -16.17 -5.24 6.99
C GLN A 201 -16.09 -6.73 6.70
N TYR A 202 -16.12 -7.51 7.78
CA TYR A 202 -16.29 -8.95 7.70
C TYR A 202 -17.77 -9.33 7.86
N LEU A 203 -18.24 -10.20 6.99
CA LEU A 203 -19.61 -10.71 6.97
C LEU A 203 -19.61 -12.23 6.90
N TYR A 204 -20.50 -12.88 7.65
CA TYR A 204 -20.83 -14.27 7.36
C TYR A 204 -21.70 -14.34 6.11
N HIS A 205 -21.44 -15.33 5.26
CA HIS A 205 -22.40 -15.69 4.23
C HIS A 205 -23.64 -16.32 4.87
N ALA A 206 -24.81 -16.20 4.23
CA ALA A 206 -26.03 -16.81 4.74
C ALA A 206 -25.82 -18.33 4.92
N ASN A 207 -26.04 -18.84 6.13
CA ASN A 207 -25.87 -20.24 6.54
C ASN A 207 -24.42 -20.78 6.47
N ALA A 208 -23.40 -19.91 6.44
CA ALA A 208 -22.00 -20.34 6.41
C ALA A 208 -21.29 -20.07 7.75
N THR A 209 -20.32 -20.93 8.07
CA THR A 209 -19.32 -20.69 9.12
C THR A 209 -18.14 -19.85 8.61
N ALA A 210 -18.06 -19.64 7.30
CA ALA A 210 -16.97 -18.95 6.66
C ALA A 210 -17.20 -17.44 6.58
N LEU A 211 -16.13 -16.70 6.86
CA LEU A 211 -16.10 -15.25 6.84
C LEU A 211 -15.83 -14.76 5.41
N SER A 212 -16.41 -13.63 5.04
CA SER A 212 -16.12 -12.91 3.81
C SER A 212 -15.73 -11.47 4.13
N ARG A 213 -14.84 -10.89 3.34
CA ARG A 213 -14.50 -9.47 3.40
C ARG A 213 -15.32 -8.73 2.35
N SER A 214 -15.86 -7.58 2.73
CA SER A 214 -16.61 -6.73 1.82
C SER A 214 -16.27 -5.26 2.03
N ILE A 215 -16.50 -4.49 0.98
CA ILE A 215 -16.47 -3.03 1.01
C ILE A 215 -17.89 -2.50 0.82
N LEU A 216 -18.23 -1.46 1.56
CA LEU A 216 -19.48 -0.72 1.45
C LEU A 216 -19.15 0.78 1.40
N VAL A 217 -19.62 1.45 0.36
CA VAL A 217 -19.51 2.91 0.18
C VAL A 217 -20.91 3.48 0.21
N VAL A 218 -21.14 4.45 1.10
CA VAL A 218 -22.40 5.18 1.21
C VAL A 218 -22.16 6.68 1.17
N ASN A 219 -23.16 7.44 0.76
CA ASN A 219 -23.14 8.90 0.93
C ASN A 219 -23.74 9.32 2.29
N THR A 220 -23.67 10.61 2.61
CA THR A 220 -24.28 11.21 3.81
C THR A 220 -25.80 11.01 3.90
N SER A 221 -26.47 10.77 2.78
CA SER A 221 -27.91 10.43 2.71
C SER A 221 -28.19 8.94 2.93
N LYS A 222 -27.18 8.15 3.31
CA LYS A 222 -27.25 6.69 3.54
C LYS A 222 -27.59 5.87 2.30
N THR A 223 -27.46 6.46 1.11
CA THR A 223 -27.58 5.74 -0.15
C THR A 223 -26.35 4.88 -0.37
N VAL A 224 -26.54 3.60 -0.67
CA VAL A 224 -25.47 2.70 -1.07
C VAL A 224 -25.01 3.07 -2.48
N LEU A 225 -23.74 3.46 -2.61
CA LEU A 225 -23.10 3.77 -3.88
C LEU A 225 -22.31 2.60 -4.44
N HIS A 226 -21.73 1.80 -3.55
CA HIS A 226 -20.97 0.59 -3.89
C HIS A 226 -21.07 -0.42 -2.75
N HIS A 227 -21.24 -1.70 -3.07
CA HIS A 227 -21.18 -2.79 -2.09
C HIS A 227 -20.69 -4.05 -2.79
N GLU A 228 -19.54 -4.56 -2.39
CA GLU A 228 -18.88 -5.67 -3.07
C GLU A 228 -18.19 -6.60 -2.08
N THR A 229 -18.24 -7.91 -2.34
CA THR A 229 -17.44 -8.92 -1.65
C THR A 229 -16.04 -8.97 -2.28
N LEU A 230 -15.02 -8.74 -1.46
CA LEU A 230 -13.60 -8.69 -1.86
C LEU A 230 -12.95 -10.08 -1.88
N GLU A 231 -13.33 -10.92 -0.92
CA GLU A 231 -12.75 -12.24 -0.68
C GLU A 231 -13.74 -13.08 0.14
N THR A 232 -13.82 -14.37 -0.17
CA THR A 232 -14.61 -15.35 0.58
C THR A 232 -13.70 -16.32 1.32
N ASP A 233 -14.24 -16.99 2.35
CA ASP A 233 -13.54 -18.02 3.13
C ASP A 233 -12.26 -17.53 3.81
N VAL A 234 -12.30 -16.28 4.30
CA VAL A 234 -11.14 -15.63 4.92
C VAL A 234 -10.92 -16.18 6.32
N THR A 235 -9.72 -16.71 6.55
CA THR A 235 -9.27 -17.24 7.84
C THR A 235 -8.52 -16.21 8.68
N SER A 236 -8.00 -15.16 8.05
CA SER A 236 -7.29 -14.06 8.68
C SER A 236 -8.20 -12.85 8.91
N THR A 237 -7.99 -12.16 10.02
CA THR A 237 -8.63 -10.86 10.33
C THR A 237 -7.77 -9.66 9.93
N ALA A 238 -6.61 -9.88 9.31
CA ALA A 238 -5.82 -8.78 8.76
C ALA A 238 -6.47 -8.27 7.48
N PHE A 239 -6.89 -7.00 7.48
CA PHE A 239 -7.33 -6.35 6.26
C PHE A 239 -6.12 -6.21 5.32
N GLY A 240 -6.15 -6.90 4.17
CA GLY A 240 -5.30 -6.58 3.02
C GLY A 240 -5.39 -5.11 2.62
N GLU A 241 -4.37 -4.63 1.92
CA GLU A 241 -4.13 -3.21 1.67
C GLU A 241 -5.33 -2.52 1.01
N SER A 242 -5.89 -1.55 1.72
CA SER A 242 -6.92 -0.64 1.23
C SER A 242 -6.64 0.74 1.78
N PHE A 243 -6.59 1.73 0.90
CA PHE A 243 -6.30 3.10 1.27
C PHE A 243 -6.98 4.03 0.28
N TYR A 244 -7.02 5.30 0.63
CA TYR A 244 -7.77 6.28 -0.14
C TYR A 244 -7.16 7.67 -0.03
N ASN A 245 -7.43 8.51 -1.02
CA ASN A 245 -7.15 9.94 -0.98
C ASN A 245 -8.45 10.72 -1.22
N GLU A 246 -8.36 12.04 -1.45
CA GLU A 246 -9.53 12.91 -1.67
C GLU A 246 -10.41 12.51 -2.86
N HIS A 247 -9.90 11.70 -3.81
CA HIS A 247 -10.57 11.39 -5.07
C HIS A 247 -10.61 9.90 -5.41
N HIS A 248 -9.78 9.09 -4.76
CA HIS A 248 -9.60 7.68 -5.10
C HIS A 248 -9.76 6.81 -3.87
N LEU A 249 -10.51 5.73 -4.04
CA LEU A 249 -10.56 4.59 -3.15
C LEU A 249 -9.87 3.41 -3.84
N VAL A 250 -8.89 2.82 -3.18
CA VAL A 250 -8.10 1.71 -3.70
C VAL A 250 -8.23 0.50 -2.78
N TYR A 251 -8.54 -0.66 -3.35
CA TYR A 251 -8.59 -1.91 -2.59
C TYR A 251 -8.22 -3.12 -3.46
N LEU A 252 -7.68 -4.14 -2.80
CA LEU A 252 -7.35 -5.42 -3.42
C LEU A 252 -8.51 -6.41 -3.31
N LYS A 253 -8.80 -7.09 -4.42
CA LYS A 253 -9.81 -8.14 -4.55
C LYS A 253 -9.16 -9.41 -5.09
N ASN A 254 -9.51 -10.56 -4.49
CA ASN A 254 -9.00 -11.88 -4.87
C ASN A 254 -7.46 -11.97 -5.02
N LEU A 255 -6.72 -11.13 -4.29
CA LEU A 255 -5.27 -10.97 -4.36
C LEU A 255 -4.67 -10.58 -5.72
N GLN A 256 -5.44 -10.46 -6.80
CA GLN A 256 -4.93 -10.23 -8.16
C GLN A 256 -5.58 -9.04 -8.88
N GLU A 257 -6.69 -8.55 -8.34
CA GLU A 257 -7.44 -7.43 -8.90
C GLU A 257 -7.27 -6.23 -7.98
N LEU A 258 -6.55 -5.20 -8.45
CA LEU A 258 -6.53 -3.93 -7.77
C LEU A 258 -7.63 -3.04 -8.34
N VAL A 259 -8.60 -2.71 -7.51
CA VAL A 259 -9.75 -1.90 -7.90
C VAL A 259 -9.54 -0.46 -7.44
N VAL A 260 -9.77 0.47 -8.35
CA VAL A 260 -9.74 1.92 -8.12
C VAL A 260 -11.12 2.47 -8.40
N ILE A 261 -11.73 3.08 -7.38
CA ILE A 261 -12.98 3.82 -7.52
C ILE A 261 -12.65 5.31 -7.45
N LYS A 262 -13.03 6.05 -8.50
CA LYS A 262 -12.95 7.51 -8.53
C LYS A 262 -14.22 8.07 -7.88
N LEU A 263 -14.05 8.73 -6.74
CA LEU A 263 -15.16 9.37 -6.03
C LEU A 263 -15.40 10.76 -6.60
N PRO A 264 -16.66 11.17 -6.79
CA PRO A 264 -16.97 12.50 -7.30
C PRO A 264 -16.43 13.57 -6.34
N LYS A 265 -15.91 14.65 -6.93
CA LYS A 265 -15.57 15.86 -6.18
C LYS A 265 -16.86 16.42 -5.55
N PRO A 266 -16.82 16.88 -4.29
CA PRO A 266 -17.96 17.54 -3.67
C PRO A 266 -18.44 18.76 -4.45
#